data_AF-A0A2X2IX40-F1
#
_entry.id   AF-A0A2X2IX40-F1
#
_cell.length_a   1.000
_cell.length_b   1.000
_cell.length_c   1.000
_cell.angle_alpha   90.00
_cell.angle_beta   90.00
_cell.angle_gamma   90.00
#
_symmetry.space_group_name_H-M   'P 1'
#
loop_
_entity.id
_entity.type
_entity.pdbx_description
1 polymer ?
#
loop_
_entity_poly.entity_id
_entity_poly.type
_entity_poly.pdbx_seq_one_letter_code
_entity_poly.pdbx_strand_id
1 'polypeptide(L)'
;MIFRDRRFPLATGAGSDAIHKDPIYSYAVTRLADDKGRVGTGLAFTLGAGNELVCRAAAFYAERLKGIPIEDLMADFGQLFNRLSNEQQYRWLGPHKGVVHLALASVTNACFDLWAKTRGVPLWKLLTELSAAEIVNTLDLSYLEDELTKAEAISLLESNMATGHKRMGIIEKGYVGYDTSVGWFNYSDEKVRENCKRALENGFSAMKLKVGSEDPLRDIRRAHIVR
;
A
#
# COMPACT_ATOMS: atom_id res chain seq x y z
N MET A 1 -17.48 9.41 -9.05
CA MET A 1 -16.52 8.35 -8.67
C MET A 1 -16.32 7.43 -9.85
N ILE A 2 -15.08 7.01 -10.12
CA ILE A 2 -14.79 6.11 -11.23
C ILE A 2 -13.95 4.95 -10.68
N PHE A 3 -14.42 3.73 -10.87
CA PHE A 3 -13.66 2.51 -10.57
C PHE A 3 -13.04 1.98 -11.85
N ARG A 4 -11.79 1.53 -11.76
CA ARG A 4 -11.11 0.92 -12.90
C ARG A 4 -10.50 -0.40 -12.47
N ASP A 5 -11.04 -1.47 -13.04
CA ASP A 5 -10.38 -2.77 -13.07
C ASP A 5 -9.24 -2.69 -14.10
N ARG A 6 -8.01 -2.63 -13.62
CA ARG A 6 -6.81 -2.56 -14.47
C ARG A 6 -6.01 -3.82 -14.28
N ARG A 7 -5.69 -4.52 -15.38
CA ARG A 7 -4.93 -5.76 -15.38
C ARG A 7 -3.81 -5.68 -16.39
N PHE A 8 -2.61 -6.08 -15.97
CA PHE A 8 -1.38 -5.97 -16.75
C PHE A 8 -0.72 -7.35 -16.81
N PRO A 9 -0.85 -8.06 -17.95
CA PRO A 9 -0.06 -9.25 -18.20
C PRO A 9 1.43 -8.93 -18.10
N LEU A 10 2.19 -9.79 -17.43
CA LEU A 10 3.62 -9.62 -17.25
C LEU A 10 4.40 -10.36 -18.34
N ALA A 11 5.66 -9.97 -18.53
CA ALA A 11 6.61 -10.76 -19.31
C ALA A 11 6.77 -12.17 -18.70
N THR A 12 7.11 -13.15 -19.54
CA THR A 12 7.20 -14.56 -19.14
C THR A 12 8.04 -14.75 -17.87
N GLY A 13 7.40 -15.33 -16.85
CA GLY A 13 8.02 -15.66 -15.56
C GLY A 13 8.16 -14.49 -14.58
N ALA A 14 7.92 -13.24 -14.99
CA ALA A 14 7.97 -12.10 -14.08
C ALA A 14 6.83 -12.15 -13.05
N GLY A 15 7.09 -11.67 -11.83
CA GLY A 15 6.13 -11.65 -10.73
C GLY A 15 5.90 -13.02 -10.07
N SER A 16 6.43 -14.10 -10.64
CA SER A 16 6.18 -15.46 -10.16
C SER A 16 6.85 -15.77 -8.81
N ASP A 17 6.15 -16.53 -7.98
CA ASP A 17 6.67 -17.17 -6.77
C ASP A 17 6.29 -18.66 -6.70
N ALA A 18 6.62 -19.34 -5.60
CA ALA A 18 6.34 -20.77 -5.43
C ALA A 18 4.84 -21.10 -5.50
N ILE A 19 3.97 -20.13 -5.18
CA ILE A 19 2.51 -20.28 -5.15
C ILE A 19 1.89 -19.68 -6.41
N HIS A 20 2.23 -18.44 -6.74
CA HIS A 20 1.67 -17.69 -7.86
C HIS A 20 2.58 -17.80 -9.08
N LYS A 21 2.32 -18.78 -9.94
CA LYS A 21 3.22 -19.10 -11.07
C LYS A 21 3.03 -18.20 -12.28
N ASP A 22 1.82 -17.68 -12.50
CA ASP A 22 1.40 -16.92 -13.68
C ASP A 22 0.56 -15.67 -13.30
N PRO A 23 1.05 -14.79 -12.41
CA PRO A 23 0.27 -13.66 -11.93
C PRO A 23 0.02 -12.63 -13.03
N ILE A 24 -1.20 -12.08 -13.06
CA ILE A 24 -1.54 -10.89 -13.83
C ILE A 24 -1.64 -9.72 -12.86
N TYR A 25 -0.62 -8.85 -12.83
CA TYR A 25 -0.61 -7.71 -11.92
C TYR A 25 -1.83 -6.83 -12.16
N SER A 26 -2.71 -6.79 -11.17
CA SER A 26 -4.03 -6.20 -11.29
C SER A 26 -4.27 -5.21 -10.16
N TYR A 27 -5.02 -4.16 -10.46
CA TYR A 27 -5.27 -3.04 -9.57
C TYR A 27 -6.75 -2.73 -9.56
N ALA A 28 -7.34 -2.76 -8.37
CA ALA A 28 -8.69 -2.27 -8.12
C ALA A 28 -8.60 -0.78 -7.78
N VAL A 29 -8.73 0.08 -8.80
CA VAL A 29 -8.46 1.51 -8.67
C VAL A 29 -9.73 2.27 -8.31
N THR A 30 -9.67 3.04 -7.22
CA THR A 30 -10.70 4.00 -6.81
C THR A 30 -10.28 5.41 -7.19
N ARG A 31 -11.19 6.17 -7.82
CA ARG A 31 -11.03 7.60 -8.08
C ARG A 31 -12.15 8.41 -7.43
N LEU A 32 -11.79 9.25 -6.47
CA LEU A 32 -12.66 10.21 -5.79
C LEU A 32 -12.40 11.60 -6.38
N ALA A 33 -13.45 12.31 -6.76
CA ALA A 33 -13.34 13.65 -7.32
C ALA A 33 -14.04 14.63 -6.38
N ASP A 34 -13.46 15.81 -6.20
CA ASP A 34 -14.13 16.93 -5.56
C ASP A 34 -14.90 17.80 -6.58
N ASP A 35 -15.59 18.80 -6.06
CA ASP A 35 -16.37 19.78 -6.84
C ASP A 35 -15.49 20.69 -7.73
N LYS A 36 -14.20 20.80 -7.43
CA LYS A 36 -13.20 21.54 -8.21
C LYS A 36 -12.51 20.69 -9.27
N GLY A 37 -12.93 19.44 -9.46
CA GLY A 37 -12.39 18.52 -10.45
C GLY A 37 -11.03 17.90 -10.09
N ARG A 38 -10.52 18.11 -8.88
CA ARG A 38 -9.33 17.41 -8.38
C ARG A 38 -9.70 15.96 -8.12
N VAL A 39 -8.77 15.05 -8.40
CA VAL A 39 -9.02 13.61 -8.31
C VAL A 39 -7.99 12.93 -7.42
N GLY A 40 -8.46 12.38 -6.30
CA GLY A 40 -7.74 11.42 -5.48
C GLY A 40 -7.83 10.02 -6.08
N THR A 41 -6.73 9.28 -6.03
CA THR A 41 -6.57 7.96 -6.60
C THR A 41 -5.97 7.03 -5.57
N GLY A 42 -6.67 5.94 -5.32
CA GLY A 42 -6.18 4.85 -4.48
C GLY A 42 -6.31 3.53 -5.21
N LEU A 43 -5.57 2.53 -4.75
CA LEU A 43 -5.59 1.20 -5.34
C LEU A 43 -5.43 0.12 -4.28
N ALA A 44 -5.93 -1.06 -4.61
CA ALA A 44 -5.55 -2.31 -3.99
C ALA A 44 -4.98 -3.23 -5.08
N PHE A 45 -3.93 -3.96 -4.73
CA PHE A 45 -3.23 -4.86 -5.65
C PHE A 45 -3.78 -6.28 -5.56
N THR A 46 -3.97 -6.92 -6.71
CA THR A 46 -4.38 -8.32 -6.86
C THR A 46 -3.63 -8.97 -8.03
N LEU A 47 -3.85 -10.26 -8.26
CA LEU A 47 -3.09 -11.07 -9.23
C LEU A 47 -3.93 -11.58 -10.42
N GLY A 48 -5.02 -10.89 -10.77
CA GLY A 48 -5.83 -11.20 -11.94
C GLY A 48 -7.30 -11.42 -11.61
N ALA A 49 -7.72 -12.69 -11.59
CA ALA A 49 -9.09 -13.06 -11.26
C ALA A 49 -9.50 -12.55 -9.86
N GLY A 50 -10.73 -12.06 -9.72
CA GLY A 50 -11.25 -11.50 -8.47
C GLY A 50 -10.96 -10.00 -8.28
N ASN A 51 -10.16 -9.36 -9.14
CA ASN A 51 -9.93 -7.91 -9.07
C ASN A 51 -11.24 -7.10 -9.22
N GLU A 52 -12.19 -7.62 -9.99
CA GLU A 52 -13.50 -7.03 -10.17
C GLU A 52 -14.35 -7.06 -8.88
N LEU A 53 -14.16 -8.09 -8.04
CA LEU A 53 -14.85 -8.20 -6.75
C LEU A 53 -14.39 -7.10 -5.79
N VAL A 54 -13.08 -6.83 -5.76
CA VAL A 54 -12.49 -5.73 -4.99
C VAL A 54 -13.01 -4.39 -5.50
N CYS A 55 -13.08 -4.18 -6.83
CA CYS A 55 -13.66 -2.96 -7.40
C CYS A 55 -15.13 -2.75 -6.98
N ARG A 56 -15.96 -3.79 -7.01
CA ARG A 56 -17.38 -3.72 -6.62
C ARG A 56 -17.53 -3.40 -5.14
N ALA A 57 -16.74 -4.03 -4.27
CA ALA A 57 -16.74 -3.72 -2.85
C ALA A 57 -16.23 -2.29 -2.56
N ALA A 58 -15.25 -1.79 -3.32
CA ALA A 58 -14.76 -0.42 -3.18
C ALA A 58 -15.83 0.61 -3.56
N ALA A 59 -16.65 0.30 -4.57
CA ALA A 59 -17.77 1.15 -4.97
C ALA A 59 -18.79 1.35 -3.85
N PHE A 60 -19.08 0.31 -3.09
CA PHE A 60 -19.97 0.39 -1.94
C PHE A 60 -19.46 1.36 -0.86
N TYR A 61 -18.17 1.30 -0.51
CA TYR A 61 -17.60 2.20 0.49
C TYR A 61 -17.52 3.64 -0.01
N ALA A 62 -17.04 3.84 -1.24
CA ALA A 62 -16.87 5.16 -1.82
C ALA A 62 -18.19 5.92 -1.92
N GLU A 63 -19.30 5.25 -2.25
CA GLU A 63 -20.62 5.89 -2.36
C GLU A 63 -21.02 6.65 -1.08
N ARG A 64 -20.62 6.13 0.09
CA ARG A 64 -20.90 6.74 1.41
C ARG A 64 -20.11 8.01 1.69
N LEU A 65 -19.12 8.34 0.85
CA LEU A 65 -18.28 9.52 0.99
C LEU A 65 -18.81 10.72 0.18
N LYS A 66 -19.85 10.53 -0.64
CA LYS A 66 -20.41 11.60 -1.47
C LYS A 66 -20.95 12.75 -0.63
N GLY A 67 -20.66 13.97 -1.08
CA GLY A 67 -21.16 15.20 -0.44
C GLY A 67 -20.37 15.63 0.80
N ILE A 68 -19.35 14.88 1.21
CA ILE A 68 -18.50 15.23 2.35
C ILE A 68 -17.24 15.94 1.83
N PRO A 69 -16.95 17.18 2.24
CA PRO A 69 -15.70 17.85 1.90
C PRO A 69 -14.49 17.06 2.42
N ILE A 70 -13.40 17.01 1.64
CA ILE A 70 -12.26 16.16 1.98
C ILE A 70 -11.56 16.56 3.28
N GLU A 71 -11.49 17.85 3.60
CA GLU A 71 -10.90 18.31 4.87
C GLU A 71 -11.74 17.85 6.08
N ASP A 72 -13.07 17.95 5.99
CA ASP A 72 -13.99 17.48 7.03
C ASP A 72 -13.90 15.97 7.20
N LEU A 73 -13.79 15.25 6.08
CA LEU A 73 -13.63 13.80 6.04
C LEU A 73 -12.33 13.35 6.73
N MET A 74 -11.24 14.08 6.52
CA MET A 74 -9.92 13.72 7.04
C MET A 74 -9.69 14.16 8.49
N ALA A 75 -10.42 15.18 8.98
CA ALA A 75 -10.29 15.71 10.34
C ALA A 75 -10.59 14.68 11.45
N ASP A 76 -11.46 13.70 11.16
CA ASP A 76 -11.83 12.60 12.05
C ASP A 76 -11.83 11.25 11.31
N PHE A 77 -10.83 11.05 10.45
CA PHE A 77 -10.79 9.91 9.54
C PHE A 77 -10.76 8.57 10.27
N GLY A 78 -10.16 8.49 11.47
CA GLY A 78 -10.13 7.28 12.29
C GLY A 78 -11.54 6.77 12.62
N GLN A 79 -12.45 7.67 13.02
CA GLN A 79 -13.85 7.31 13.28
C GLN A 79 -14.61 6.94 12.00
N LEU A 80 -14.33 7.63 10.89
CA LEU A 80 -14.89 7.23 9.60
C LEU A 80 -14.41 5.83 9.20
N PHE A 81 -13.11 5.56 9.30
CA PHE A 81 -12.52 4.27 8.99
C PHE A 81 -13.14 3.17 9.85
N ASN A 82 -13.29 3.42 11.16
CA ASN A 82 -13.96 2.50 12.08
C ASN A 82 -15.40 2.18 11.64
N ARG A 83 -16.20 3.20 11.28
CA ARG A 83 -17.58 2.98 10.80
C ARG A 83 -17.63 2.19 9.50
N LEU A 84 -16.71 2.45 8.57
CA LEU A 84 -16.66 1.73 7.29
C LEU A 84 -16.15 0.30 7.45
N SER A 85 -15.12 0.07 8.26
CA SER A 85 -14.57 -1.25 8.56
C SER A 85 -15.56 -2.11 9.36
N ASN A 86 -16.44 -1.47 10.14
CA ASN A 86 -17.51 -2.09 10.91
C ASN A 86 -18.91 -2.00 10.26
N GLU A 87 -19.01 -1.66 8.97
CA GLU A 87 -20.30 -1.71 8.27
C GLU A 87 -20.89 -3.11 8.39
N GLN A 88 -22.10 -3.23 8.97
CA GLN A 88 -22.63 -4.48 9.50
C GLN A 88 -22.65 -5.64 8.48
N GLN A 89 -22.91 -5.36 7.21
CA GLN A 89 -23.00 -6.39 6.17
C GLN A 89 -21.62 -6.77 5.67
N TYR A 90 -20.77 -5.78 5.40
CA TYR A 90 -19.44 -6.00 4.85
C TYR A 90 -18.46 -6.53 5.90
N ARG A 91 -18.64 -6.19 7.17
CA ARG A 91 -17.83 -6.72 8.28
C ARG A 91 -17.92 -8.24 8.35
N TRP A 92 -19.10 -8.81 8.09
CA TRP A 92 -19.30 -10.27 8.07
C TRP A 92 -18.49 -10.99 6.98
N LEU A 93 -18.09 -10.27 5.92
CA LEU A 93 -17.28 -10.80 4.82
C LEU A 93 -15.75 -10.68 5.07
N GLY A 94 -15.34 -10.08 6.19
CA GLY A 94 -13.94 -9.99 6.62
C GLY A 94 -13.75 -10.75 7.94
N PRO A 95 -13.85 -10.09 9.10
CA PRO A 95 -13.66 -8.66 9.36
C PRO A 95 -12.19 -8.26 9.19
N HIS A 96 -11.94 -7.02 8.76
CA HIS A 96 -10.60 -6.41 8.66
C HIS A 96 -9.59 -7.26 7.83
N LYS A 97 -10.09 -8.01 6.84
CA LYS A 97 -9.29 -8.87 5.95
C LYS A 97 -9.99 -9.09 4.60
N GLY A 98 -9.27 -9.68 3.65
CA GLY A 98 -9.83 -10.15 2.39
C GLY A 98 -10.35 -9.05 1.46
N VAL A 99 -11.30 -9.41 0.59
CA VAL A 99 -11.83 -8.54 -0.48
C VAL A 99 -12.37 -7.22 0.06
N VAL A 100 -13.17 -7.26 1.14
CA VAL A 100 -13.77 -6.04 1.72
C VAL A 100 -12.73 -5.10 2.30
N HIS A 101 -11.66 -5.62 2.90
CA HIS A 101 -10.62 -4.77 3.47
C HIS A 101 -9.64 -4.25 2.41
N LEU A 102 -9.37 -5.02 1.36
CA LEU A 102 -8.67 -4.53 0.16
C LEU A 102 -9.46 -3.40 -0.51
N ALA A 103 -10.78 -3.55 -0.63
CA ALA A 103 -11.65 -2.52 -1.16
C ALA A 103 -11.60 -1.24 -0.32
N LEU A 104 -11.71 -1.37 1.00
CA LEU A 104 -11.58 -0.24 1.92
C LEU A 104 -10.20 0.43 1.80
N ALA A 105 -9.11 -0.33 1.69
CA ALA A 105 -7.77 0.21 1.48
C ALA A 105 -7.67 1.05 0.19
N SER A 106 -8.28 0.60 -0.92
CA SER A 106 -8.32 1.36 -2.17
C SER A 106 -9.05 2.71 -2.00
N VAL A 107 -10.16 2.73 -1.25
CA VAL A 107 -10.91 3.96 -0.96
C VAL A 107 -10.15 4.87 0.00
N THR A 108 -9.61 4.33 1.10
CA THR A 108 -8.79 5.06 2.07
C THR A 108 -7.62 5.77 1.38
N ASN A 109 -6.86 5.05 0.55
CA ASN A 109 -5.74 5.64 -0.19
C ASN A 109 -6.19 6.75 -1.14
N ALA A 110 -7.39 6.65 -1.74
CA ALA A 110 -7.95 7.70 -2.57
C ALA A 110 -8.31 8.97 -1.77
N CYS A 111 -8.77 8.82 -0.52
CA CYS A 111 -9.01 9.94 0.39
C CYS A 111 -7.71 10.67 0.73
N PHE A 112 -6.67 9.93 1.17
CA PHE A 112 -5.37 10.53 1.49
C PHE A 112 -4.72 11.22 0.28
N ASP A 113 -4.83 10.63 -0.92
CA ASP A 113 -4.34 11.29 -2.15
C ASP A 113 -5.15 12.54 -2.51
N LEU A 114 -6.49 12.51 -2.40
CA LEU A 114 -7.31 13.71 -2.63
C LEU A 114 -6.98 14.82 -1.63
N TRP A 115 -6.73 14.45 -0.37
CA TRP A 115 -6.37 15.39 0.69
C TRP A 115 -5.03 16.07 0.43
N ALA A 116 -4.01 15.28 0.11
CA ALA A 116 -2.68 15.79 -0.27
C ALA A 116 -2.75 16.73 -1.48
N LYS A 117 -3.50 16.34 -2.53
CA LYS A 117 -3.75 17.18 -3.71
C LYS A 117 -4.55 18.43 -3.39
N THR A 118 -5.48 18.36 -2.45
CA THR A 118 -6.28 19.51 -2.02
C THR A 118 -5.41 20.57 -1.35
N ARG A 119 -4.43 20.13 -0.56
CA ARG A 119 -3.42 20.99 0.10
C ARG A 119 -2.22 21.32 -0.78
N GLY A 120 -2.10 20.74 -1.98
CA GLY A 120 -1.03 21.03 -2.94
C GLY A 120 0.35 20.52 -2.52
N VAL A 121 0.42 19.45 -1.72
CA VAL A 121 1.66 18.88 -1.20
C VAL A 121 1.73 17.36 -1.44
N PRO A 122 2.93 16.75 -1.51
CA PRO A 122 3.02 15.30 -1.52
C PRO A 122 2.56 14.71 -0.18
N LEU A 123 2.00 13.50 -0.20
CA LEU A 123 1.40 12.87 0.99
C LEU A 123 2.36 12.77 2.19
N TRP A 124 3.63 12.40 1.96
CA TRP A 124 4.61 12.32 3.05
C TRP A 124 4.79 13.66 3.77
N LYS A 125 4.77 14.76 3.01
CA LYS A 125 4.95 16.11 3.54
C LYS A 125 3.73 16.52 4.34
N LEU A 126 2.53 16.27 3.79
CA LEU A 126 1.27 16.46 4.50
C LEU A 126 1.33 15.78 5.87
N LEU A 127 1.66 14.49 5.92
CA LEU A 127 1.66 13.73 7.18
C LEU A 127 2.69 14.25 8.19
N THR A 128 3.84 14.73 7.73
CA THR A 128 4.88 15.28 8.63
C THR A 128 4.60 16.70 9.13
N GLU A 129 3.67 17.41 8.48
CA GLU A 129 3.29 18.78 8.86
C GLU A 129 2.07 18.83 9.78
N LEU A 130 1.32 17.73 9.91
CA LEU A 130 0.25 17.60 10.89
C LEU A 130 0.80 17.56 12.32
N SER A 131 0.02 18.07 13.27
CA SER A 131 0.25 17.82 14.68
C SER A 131 0.09 16.33 15.02
N ALA A 132 0.69 15.89 16.13
CA ALA A 132 0.55 14.52 16.61
C ALA A 132 -0.93 14.13 16.81
N ALA A 133 -1.74 15.04 17.35
CA ALA A 133 -3.18 14.82 17.52
C ALA A 133 -3.91 14.64 16.18
N GLU A 134 -3.59 15.46 15.17
CA GLU A 134 -4.18 15.32 13.83
C GLU A 134 -3.78 13.99 13.16
N ILE A 135 -2.51 13.57 13.28
CA ILE A 135 -2.07 12.25 12.78
C ILE A 135 -2.89 11.14 13.45
N VAL A 136 -2.98 11.16 14.78
CA VAL A 136 -3.69 10.13 15.54
C VAL A 136 -5.19 10.14 15.25
N ASN A 137 -5.80 11.30 14.96
CA ASN A 137 -7.20 11.38 14.53
C ASN A 137 -7.44 10.71 13.17
N THR A 138 -6.40 10.42 12.38
CA THR A 138 -6.56 9.62 11.16
C THR A 138 -6.56 8.11 11.40
N LEU A 139 -6.30 7.66 12.63
CA LEU A 139 -6.15 6.25 12.97
C LEU A 139 -7.38 5.72 13.69
N ASP A 140 -7.78 4.49 13.35
CA ASP A 140 -8.67 3.68 14.19
C ASP A 140 -7.79 2.82 15.11
N LEU A 141 -7.81 3.12 16.41
CA LEU A 141 -7.04 2.40 17.43
C LEU A 141 -7.87 1.32 18.15
N SER A 142 -9.05 0.99 17.64
CA SER A 142 -9.86 -0.10 18.21
C SER A 142 -9.07 -1.41 18.22
N TYR A 143 -9.15 -2.15 19.31
CA TYR A 143 -8.44 -3.41 19.57
C TYR A 143 -6.93 -3.28 19.81
N LEU A 144 -6.43 -2.06 20.04
CA LEU A 144 -5.05 -1.79 20.44
C LEU A 144 -4.97 -1.13 21.82
N GLU A 145 -6.08 -0.99 22.54
CA GLU A 145 -6.16 -0.20 23.75
C GLU A 145 -5.26 -0.72 24.89
N ASP A 146 -4.91 -2.00 24.86
CA ASP A 146 -3.99 -2.67 25.79
C ASP A 146 -2.51 -2.54 25.40
N GLU A 147 -2.21 -2.19 24.14
CA GLU A 147 -0.85 -2.09 23.60
C GLU A 147 -0.42 -0.64 23.30
N LEU A 148 -1.36 0.19 22.84
CA LEU A 148 -1.11 1.58 22.46
C LEU A 148 -2.39 2.42 22.56
N THR A 149 -2.52 3.15 23.66
CA THR A 149 -3.61 4.11 23.84
C THR A 149 -3.44 5.34 22.94
N LYS A 150 -4.54 6.08 22.72
CA LYS A 150 -4.51 7.36 21.99
C LYS A 150 -3.51 8.36 22.57
N ALA A 151 -3.42 8.45 23.91
CA ALA A 151 -2.51 9.36 24.59
C ALA A 151 -1.04 8.95 24.39
N GLU A 152 -0.74 7.65 24.45
CA GLU A 152 0.60 7.12 24.20
C GLU A 152 1.02 7.32 22.74
N ALA A 153 0.12 7.11 21.78
CA ALA A 153 0.38 7.37 20.37
C ALA A 153 0.73 8.85 20.11
N ILE A 154 0.00 9.78 20.74
CA ILE A 154 0.29 11.22 20.65
C ILE A 154 1.68 11.52 21.25
N SER A 155 1.94 11.05 22.47
CA SER A 155 3.23 11.26 23.16
C SER A 155 4.42 10.69 22.36
N LEU A 156 4.24 9.51 21.76
CA LEU A 156 5.25 8.88 20.90
C LEU A 156 5.56 9.76 19.67
N LEU A 157 4.55 10.32 19.03
CA LEU A 157 4.74 11.21 17.89
C LEU A 157 5.41 12.52 18.31
N GLU A 158 4.92 13.18 19.36
CA GLU A 158 5.47 14.46 19.85
C GLU A 158 6.96 14.36 20.19
N SER A 159 7.35 13.30 20.92
CA SER A 159 8.75 13.05 21.28
C SER A 159 9.66 12.87 20.05
N ASN A 160 9.13 12.33 18.96
CA ASN A 160 9.86 12.14 17.70
C ASN A 160 9.83 13.38 16.80
N MET A 161 8.77 14.20 16.84
CA MET A 161 8.64 15.41 16.01
C MET A 161 9.72 16.44 16.32
N ALA A 162 10.15 16.56 17.58
CA ALA A 162 11.22 17.48 17.99
C ALA A 162 12.55 17.27 17.22
N THR A 163 12.79 16.04 16.73
CA THR A 163 13.99 15.68 15.96
C THR A 163 13.75 15.58 14.45
N GLY A 164 12.56 15.97 13.96
CA GLY A 164 12.16 15.87 12.56
C GLY A 164 13.14 16.56 11.59
N HIS A 165 13.57 17.78 11.92
CA HIS A 165 14.53 18.54 11.10
C HIS A 165 15.85 17.80 10.84
N LYS A 166 16.31 16.96 11.78
CA LYS A 166 17.55 16.17 11.64
C LYS A 166 17.42 15.06 10.60
N ARG A 167 16.20 14.64 10.26
CA ARG A 167 15.90 13.57 9.28
C ARG A 167 15.67 14.10 7.86
N MET A 168 15.58 15.42 7.67
CA MET A 168 15.22 16.03 6.39
C MET A 168 16.27 15.84 5.29
N GLY A 169 17.51 15.47 5.63
CA GLY A 169 18.52 15.06 4.64
C GLY A 169 18.07 13.90 3.75
N ILE A 170 16.99 13.19 4.11
CA ILE A 170 16.36 12.16 3.28
C ILE A 170 15.81 12.69 1.95
N ILE A 171 15.46 13.98 1.86
CA ILE A 171 14.97 14.59 0.61
C ILE A 171 16.09 14.69 -0.43
N GLU A 172 17.32 14.91 0.02
CA GLU A 172 18.50 14.97 -0.84
C GLU A 172 19.08 13.58 -1.11
N LYS A 173 19.14 12.73 -0.07
CA LYS A 173 19.79 11.40 -0.12
C LYS A 173 18.89 10.29 -0.66
N GLY A 174 17.57 10.46 -0.60
CA GLY A 174 16.59 9.40 -0.84
C GLY A 174 16.49 8.38 0.29
N TYR A 175 15.59 7.41 0.13
CA TYR A 175 15.42 6.25 1.01
C TYR A 175 16.00 5.01 0.33
N VAL A 176 16.84 4.24 1.03
CA VAL A 176 17.47 3.03 0.48
C VAL A 176 16.42 1.97 0.13
N GLY A 177 16.40 1.55 -1.14
CA GLY A 177 15.55 0.47 -1.65
C GLY A 177 16.32 -0.84 -1.88
N TYR A 178 15.59 -1.92 -2.17
CA TYR A 178 16.16 -3.23 -2.54
C TYR A 178 15.40 -3.81 -3.75
N ASP A 179 16.10 -4.59 -4.58
CA ASP A 179 15.51 -5.12 -5.82
C ASP A 179 15.00 -6.56 -5.66
N THR A 180 13.74 -6.77 -6.03
CA THR A 180 13.08 -8.09 -6.01
C THR A 180 12.86 -8.67 -7.40
N SER A 181 13.10 -7.87 -8.44
CA SER A 181 12.94 -8.27 -9.85
C SER A 181 14.00 -9.28 -10.29
N VAL A 182 15.07 -9.43 -9.50
CA VAL A 182 16.20 -10.32 -9.74
C VAL A 182 15.77 -11.79 -9.76
N GLY A 183 14.95 -12.18 -8.79
CA GLY A 183 14.83 -13.57 -8.38
C GLY A 183 13.45 -14.17 -8.53
N TRP A 184 12.64 -13.72 -9.50
CA TRP A 184 11.32 -14.34 -9.77
C TRP A 184 11.47 -15.85 -9.99
N PHE A 185 10.48 -16.59 -9.53
CA PHE A 185 10.60 -18.03 -9.34
C PHE A 185 10.79 -18.77 -10.66
N ASN A 186 10.10 -18.40 -11.73
CA ASN A 186 10.19 -19.06 -13.03
C ASN A 186 11.41 -18.63 -13.88
N TYR A 187 12.26 -17.75 -13.39
CA TYR A 187 13.47 -17.37 -14.12
C TYR A 187 14.52 -18.48 -14.13
N SER A 188 15.23 -18.62 -15.25
CA SER A 188 16.39 -19.50 -15.34
C SER A 188 17.55 -18.98 -14.48
N ASP A 189 18.49 -19.87 -14.18
CA ASP A 189 19.69 -19.54 -13.41
C ASP A 189 20.55 -18.47 -14.11
N GLU A 190 20.65 -18.53 -15.43
CA GLU A 190 21.32 -17.52 -16.26
C GLU A 190 20.64 -16.16 -16.09
N LYS A 191 19.30 -16.12 -16.15
CA LYS A 191 18.55 -14.88 -16.03
C LYS A 191 18.69 -14.28 -14.64
N VAL A 192 18.69 -15.10 -13.59
CA VAL A 192 18.95 -14.65 -12.21
C VAL A 192 20.33 -14.02 -12.13
N ARG A 193 21.37 -14.68 -12.66
CA ARG A 193 22.75 -14.17 -12.68
C ARG A 193 22.87 -12.83 -13.40
N GLU A 194 22.26 -12.69 -14.58
CA GLU A 194 22.22 -11.43 -15.32
C GLU A 194 21.53 -10.33 -14.54
N ASN A 195 20.38 -10.63 -13.93
CA ASN A 195 19.64 -9.64 -13.16
C ASN A 195 20.39 -9.20 -11.90
N CYS A 196 21.11 -10.10 -11.22
CA CYS A 196 21.99 -9.75 -10.09
C CYS A 196 23.04 -8.72 -10.51
N LYS A 197 23.73 -8.96 -11.62
CA LYS A 197 24.73 -8.02 -12.16
C LYS A 197 24.09 -6.65 -12.44
N ARG A 198 22.95 -6.65 -13.13
CA ARG A 198 22.22 -5.39 -13.43
C ARG A 198 21.74 -4.65 -12.18
N ALA A 199 21.30 -5.37 -11.14
CA ALA A 199 20.89 -4.75 -9.88
C ALA A 199 22.08 -4.05 -9.20
N LEU A 200 23.26 -4.69 -9.17
CA LEU A 200 24.49 -4.09 -8.67
C LEU A 200 24.91 -2.86 -9.50
N GLU A 201 24.88 -2.97 -10.83
CA GLU A 201 25.17 -1.86 -11.75
C GLU A 201 24.22 -0.67 -11.55
N ASN A 202 22.96 -0.93 -11.20
CA ASN A 202 21.96 0.08 -10.85
C ASN A 202 22.08 0.62 -9.41
N GLY A 203 23.09 0.18 -8.65
CA GLY A 203 23.38 0.69 -7.31
C GLY A 203 22.60 0.04 -6.17
N PHE A 204 21.89 -1.08 -6.42
CA PHE A 204 21.25 -1.82 -5.34
C PHE A 204 22.28 -2.59 -4.50
N SER A 205 22.24 -2.41 -3.19
CA SER A 205 23.06 -3.15 -2.23
C SER A 205 22.34 -4.35 -1.61
N ALA A 206 21.04 -4.50 -1.88
CA ALA A 206 20.22 -5.58 -1.37
C ALA A 206 19.28 -6.12 -2.47
N MET A 207 19.13 -7.44 -2.51
CA MET A 207 18.32 -8.17 -3.49
C MET A 207 17.47 -9.24 -2.80
N LYS A 208 16.36 -9.65 -3.41
CA LYS A 208 15.50 -10.74 -2.91
C LYS A 208 15.33 -11.85 -3.94
N LEU A 209 15.50 -13.09 -3.49
CA LEU A 209 15.27 -14.31 -4.25
C LEU A 209 13.97 -14.99 -3.80
N LYS A 210 13.15 -15.48 -4.73
CA LYS A 210 12.01 -16.35 -4.43
C LYS A 210 12.49 -17.80 -4.23
N VAL A 211 12.05 -18.41 -3.14
CA VAL A 211 12.32 -19.79 -2.71
C VAL A 211 10.99 -20.49 -2.37
N GLY A 212 11.04 -21.78 -2.02
CA GLY A 212 9.87 -22.63 -1.76
C GLY A 212 9.66 -23.69 -2.84
N SER A 213 10.73 -24.12 -3.51
CA SER A 213 10.70 -25.19 -4.48
C SER A 213 10.45 -26.55 -3.81
N GLU A 214 9.67 -27.41 -4.47
CA GLU A 214 9.50 -28.82 -4.06
C GLU A 214 10.85 -29.56 -4.02
N ASP A 215 11.77 -29.18 -4.91
CA ASP A 215 13.19 -29.57 -4.85
C ASP A 215 14.00 -28.50 -4.10
N PRO A 216 14.48 -28.76 -2.87
CA PRO A 216 15.29 -27.82 -2.11
C PRO A 216 16.66 -27.52 -2.75
N LEU A 217 17.22 -28.46 -3.54
CA LEU A 217 18.53 -28.26 -4.18
C LEU A 217 18.49 -27.14 -5.20
N ARG A 218 17.33 -26.92 -5.83
CA ARG A 218 17.09 -25.77 -6.71
C ARG A 218 17.25 -24.44 -5.99
N ASP A 219 16.67 -24.31 -4.79
CA ASP A 219 16.73 -23.06 -4.03
C ASP A 219 18.15 -22.81 -3.52
N ILE A 220 18.84 -23.85 -3.04
CA ILE A 220 20.26 -23.78 -2.64
C ILE A 220 21.13 -23.32 -3.81
N ARG A 221 20.98 -23.95 -4.99
CA ARG A 221 21.73 -23.60 -6.19
C ARG A 221 21.49 -22.15 -6.61
N ARG A 222 20.24 -21.68 -6.60
CA ARG A 222 19.90 -20.29 -6.93
C ARG A 222 20.44 -19.30 -5.90
N ALA A 223 20.42 -19.64 -4.61
CA ALA A 223 21.00 -18.81 -3.56
C ALA A 223 22.52 -18.62 -3.76
N HIS A 224 23.24 -19.67 -4.19
CA HIS A 224 24.65 -19.57 -4.56
C HIS A 224 24.92 -18.67 -5.77
N ILE A 225 23.95 -18.47 -6.67
CA ILE A 225 24.09 -17.55 -7.80
C ILE A 225 23.97 -16.08 -7.37
N VAL A 226 23.12 -15.81 -6.38
CA VAL A 226 22.87 -14.44 -5.87
C VAL A 226 24.00 -13.96 -4.95
N ARG A 227 24.72 -14.89 -4.30
CA ARG A 227 25.83 -14.61 -3.40
C ARG A 227 27.13 -14.30 -4.16
#